data_AF-A0A7X7V7T2-F1
#
_entry.id   AF-A0A7X7V7T2-F1
#
_cell.length_a   1.000
_cell.length_b   1.000
_cell.length_c   1.000
_cell.angle_alpha   90.00
_cell.angle_beta   90.00
_cell.angle_gamma   90.00
#
_symmetry.space_group_name_H-M   'P 1'
#
loop_
_entity.id
_entity.type
_entity.pdbx_description
1 polymer ?
#
loop_
_entity_poly.entity_id
_entity_poly.type
_entity_poly.pdbx_seq_one_letter_code
_entity_poly.pdbx_strand_id
1 'polypeptide(L)'
;MRLTRKPDRAVDHRAALDAFLDEQLSGVLATVHEGRPHVIPIVYARDGDRLLFHGSTVPGRNAEIVPVASRDAARTITLALPIVDGHWLMKTRQGPLARADEAPDDVWMGTVSLHVVAGDPLPSTGQDPALPVPASVRRFMAARTNPGSRDADRPGMV
;
A
#
# COMPACT_ATOMS: atom_id res chain seq x y z
N MET A 1 -13.25 -6.78 17.67
CA MET A 1 -13.61 -5.35 17.44
C MET A 1 -14.84 -5.27 16.54
N ARG A 2 -15.65 -4.19 16.58
CA ARG A 2 -16.86 -4.03 15.75
C ARG A 2 -17.00 -2.59 15.22
N LEU A 3 -17.38 -2.45 13.95
CA LEU A 3 -17.64 -1.14 13.33
C LEU A 3 -18.93 -0.52 13.88
N THR A 4 -18.86 0.69 14.41
CA THR A 4 -20.03 1.39 14.96
C THR A 4 -20.71 2.30 13.92
N ARG A 5 -19.94 3.04 13.12
CA ARG A 5 -20.48 3.96 12.11
C ARG A 5 -20.50 3.35 10.71
N LYS A 6 -21.69 3.30 10.11
CA LYS A 6 -21.96 2.62 8.82
C LYS A 6 -21.53 1.14 8.87
N PRO A 7 -22.13 0.35 9.78
CA PRO A 7 -21.76 -1.05 9.98
C PRO A 7 -22.03 -1.92 8.75
N ASP A 8 -22.95 -1.49 7.88
CA ASP A 8 -23.25 -2.05 6.55
C ASP A 8 -22.03 -2.13 5.62
N ARG A 9 -20.96 -1.39 5.94
CA ARG A 9 -19.71 -1.34 5.18
C ARG A 9 -18.59 -2.19 5.75
N ALA A 10 -18.85 -2.91 6.83
CA ALA A 10 -17.86 -3.82 7.41
C ALA A 10 -17.64 -5.00 6.46
N VAL A 11 -16.38 -5.39 6.32
CA VAL A 11 -15.98 -6.63 5.64
C VAL A 11 -15.28 -7.49 6.69
N ASP A 12 -15.71 -8.74 6.82
CA ASP A 12 -15.28 -9.68 7.86
C ASP A 12 -14.57 -10.93 7.29
N HIS A 13 -14.44 -11.04 5.97
CA HIS A 13 -13.71 -12.14 5.34
C HIS A 13 -12.21 -11.85 5.24
N ARG A 14 -11.41 -12.73 5.85
CA ARG A 14 -9.94 -12.63 5.90
C ARG A 14 -9.29 -12.49 4.52
N ALA A 15 -9.81 -13.20 3.51
CA ALA A 15 -9.28 -13.13 2.14
C ALA A 15 -9.33 -11.72 1.54
N ALA A 16 -10.36 -10.94 1.86
CA ALA A 16 -10.47 -9.55 1.38
C ALA A 16 -9.47 -8.63 2.08
N LEU A 17 -9.22 -8.85 3.38
CA LEU A 17 -8.17 -8.14 4.11
C LEU A 17 -6.79 -8.46 3.54
N ASP A 18 -6.48 -9.74 3.34
CA ASP A 18 -5.19 -10.17 2.81
C ASP A 18 -4.93 -9.59 1.42
N ALA A 19 -5.92 -9.62 0.53
CA ALA A 19 -5.83 -9.01 -0.80
C ALA A 19 -5.58 -7.50 -0.72
N PHE A 20 -6.27 -6.80 0.18
CA PHE A 20 -6.05 -5.37 0.40
C PHE A 20 -4.62 -5.09 0.90
N LEU A 21 -4.15 -5.84 1.90
CA LEU A 21 -2.81 -5.67 2.47
C LEU A 21 -1.69 -5.97 1.46
N ASP A 22 -1.91 -6.88 0.52
CA ASP A 22 -0.94 -7.19 -0.57
C ASP A 22 -0.86 -6.10 -1.64
N GLU A 23 -1.97 -5.39 -1.86
CA GLU A 23 -2.04 -4.29 -2.82
C GLU A 23 -1.32 -3.04 -2.27
N GLN A 24 -1.44 -2.78 -0.97
CA GLN A 24 -0.88 -1.59 -0.34
C GLN A 24 0.63 -1.73 -0.09
N LEU A 25 1.37 -0.63 -0.28
CA LEU A 25 2.82 -0.57 -0.03
C LEU A 25 3.16 -0.04 1.37
N SER A 26 2.26 0.71 1.97
CA SER A 26 2.50 1.38 3.24
C SER A 26 1.24 1.45 4.07
N GLY A 27 1.46 1.65 5.37
CA GLY A 27 0.42 1.87 6.34
C GLY A 27 0.89 2.90 7.35
N VAL A 28 0.05 3.10 8.35
CA VAL A 28 0.35 4.00 9.46
C VAL A 28 0.37 3.17 10.74
N LEU A 29 1.51 3.10 11.40
CA LEU A 29 1.65 2.51 12.72
C LEU A 29 1.38 3.60 13.77
N ALA A 30 0.38 3.37 14.61
CA ALA A 30 0.07 4.24 15.72
C ALA A 30 0.42 3.56 17.05
N THR A 31 1.08 4.29 17.95
CA THR A 31 1.45 3.79 19.29
C THR A 31 1.38 4.92 20.31
N VAL A 32 1.45 4.59 21.60
CA VAL A 32 1.58 5.55 22.70
C VAL A 32 2.93 5.33 23.37
N HIS A 33 3.71 6.40 23.46
CA HIS A 33 4.99 6.40 24.16
C HIS A 33 5.02 7.62 25.09
N GLU A 34 5.35 7.40 26.36
CA GLU A 34 5.32 8.43 27.41
C GLU A 34 3.99 9.21 27.48
N GLY A 35 2.87 8.49 27.32
CA GLY A 35 1.53 9.08 27.33
C GLY A 35 1.17 9.91 26.09
N ARG A 36 2.06 9.99 25.09
CA ARG A 36 1.84 10.76 23.85
C ARG A 36 1.58 9.82 22.67
N PRO A 37 0.55 10.10 21.85
CA PRO A 37 0.32 9.33 20.63
C PRO A 37 1.39 9.65 19.58
N HIS A 38 1.89 8.61 18.93
CA HIS A 38 2.82 8.68 17.81
C HIS A 38 2.20 8.00 16.61
N VAL A 39 2.36 8.61 15.43
CA VAL A 39 1.75 8.17 14.17
C VAL A 39 2.84 8.17 13.12
N ILE A 40 3.21 6.96 12.66
CA ILE A 40 4.43 6.74 11.88
C ILE A 40 4.02 6.10 10.54
N PRO A 41 4.20 6.79 9.40
CA PRO A 41 4.12 6.16 8.09
C PRO A 41 5.20 5.09 7.99
N ILE A 42 4.81 3.86 7.63
CA ILE A 42 5.73 2.73 7.56
C ILE A 42 5.41 1.85 6.35
N VAL A 43 6.45 1.40 5.66
CA VAL A 43 6.34 0.33 4.67
C VAL A 43 6.24 -0.99 5.42
N TYR A 44 5.32 -1.85 4.98
CA TYR A 44 5.18 -3.19 5.52
C TYR A 44 5.12 -4.20 4.38
N ALA A 45 5.32 -5.47 4.72
CA ALA A 45 4.98 -6.60 3.88
C ALA A 45 4.09 -7.56 4.67
N ARG A 46 3.15 -8.20 3.99
CA ARG A 46 2.39 -9.31 4.59
C ARG A 46 3.13 -10.62 4.32
N ASP A 47 3.34 -11.40 5.37
CA ASP A 47 3.88 -12.76 5.31
C ASP A 47 2.89 -13.70 5.99
N GLY A 48 2.05 -14.35 5.18
CA GLY A 48 0.97 -15.20 5.65
C GLY A 48 0.02 -14.48 6.60
N ASP A 49 0.13 -14.81 7.90
CA ASP A 49 -0.68 -14.27 8.98
C ASP A 49 -0.01 -13.13 9.76
N ARG A 50 1.05 -12.52 9.23
CA ARG A 50 1.79 -11.45 9.90
C ARG A 50 2.02 -10.26 8.99
N LEU A 51 2.03 -9.07 9.59
CA LEU A 51 2.60 -7.88 8.99
C LEU A 51 4.03 -7.71 9.49
N LEU A 52 4.97 -7.65 8.56
CA LEU A 52 6.39 -7.42 8.81
C LEU A 52 6.72 -5.96 8.50
N PHE A 53 7.42 -5.31 9.41
CA PHE A 53 7.94 -3.95 9.22
C PHE A 53 9.29 -3.83 9.91
N HIS A 54 10.10 -2.88 9.44
CA HIS A 54 11.45 -2.70 9.95
C HIS A 54 11.80 -1.23 10.17
N GLY A 55 12.79 -0.98 11.02
CA GLY A 55 13.27 0.36 11.34
C GLY A 55 14.70 0.37 11.87
N SER A 56 15.29 1.56 11.97
CA SER A 56 16.66 1.73 12.50
C SER A 56 16.73 1.49 14.00
N THR A 57 17.83 0.92 14.47
CA THR A 57 18.06 0.60 15.88
C THR A 57 18.34 1.79 16.82
N VAL A 58 18.93 2.94 16.43
CA VAL A 58 19.31 4.02 17.39
C VAL A 58 19.47 5.43 16.75
N PRO A 59 18.95 6.53 17.36
CA PRO A 59 19.28 7.92 16.97
C PRO A 59 20.74 8.33 17.28
N GLY A 60 21.44 9.01 16.34
CA GLY A 60 22.76 9.65 16.56
C GLY A 60 24.00 8.89 16.08
N ARG A 61 23.90 7.57 15.86
CA ARG A 61 25.05 6.70 15.52
C ARG A 61 25.63 6.87 14.11
N ASN A 62 24.92 7.56 13.20
CA ASN A 62 25.33 7.72 11.80
C ASN A 62 26.52 8.67 11.62
N ALA A 63 26.81 9.55 12.59
CA ALA A 63 27.86 10.57 12.46
C ALA A 63 29.29 10.08 12.80
N GLU A 64 29.46 8.84 13.27
CA GLU A 64 30.71 8.39 13.93
C GLU A 64 31.48 7.30 13.17
N ILE A 65 31.07 6.92 11.95
CA ILE A 65 31.57 5.71 11.30
C ILE A 65 31.63 5.81 9.76
N VAL A 66 32.62 5.12 9.18
CA VAL A 66 32.82 4.97 7.73
C VAL A 66 31.80 3.97 7.13
N PRO A 67 31.29 4.16 5.90
CA PRO A 67 30.25 3.30 5.30
C PRO A 67 30.73 1.87 5.15
N VAL A 68 29.85 0.89 5.39
CA VAL A 68 30.21 -0.53 5.29
C VAL A 68 29.22 -1.29 4.42
N ALA A 69 29.75 -2.03 3.44
CA ALA A 69 29.06 -3.11 2.75
C ALA A 69 28.88 -4.34 3.68
N SER A 70 27.83 -5.13 3.43
CA SER A 70 27.46 -6.43 4.04
C SER A 70 27.17 -6.50 5.55
N ARG A 71 26.76 -5.40 6.23
CA ARG A 71 26.38 -5.43 7.66
C ARG A 71 25.13 -4.62 8.01
N ASP A 72 24.09 -4.69 7.18
CA ASP A 72 22.87 -3.90 7.37
C ASP A 72 21.85 -4.54 8.33
N ALA A 73 21.84 -5.88 8.45
CA ALA A 73 20.90 -6.58 9.34
C ALA A 73 21.07 -6.21 10.83
N ALA A 74 22.30 -5.94 11.28
CA ALA A 74 22.61 -5.64 12.68
C ALA A 74 22.11 -4.26 13.15
N ARG A 75 21.56 -3.43 12.24
CA ARG A 75 21.06 -2.08 12.53
C ARG A 75 19.57 -1.91 12.25
N THR A 76 18.92 -3.01 11.90
CA THR A 76 17.52 -3.03 11.48
C THR A 76 16.73 -3.89 12.44
N ILE A 77 15.88 -3.25 13.24
CA ILE A 77 14.85 -3.97 14.01
C ILE A 77 13.79 -4.41 13.01
N THR A 78 13.43 -5.69 13.05
CA THR A 78 12.25 -6.22 12.36
C THR A 78 11.20 -6.59 13.38
N LEU A 79 9.97 -6.19 13.14
CA LEU A 79 8.82 -6.46 13.98
C LEU A 79 7.78 -7.23 13.15
N ALA A 80 7.09 -8.16 13.81
CA ALA A 80 5.99 -8.92 13.22
C ALA A 80 4.73 -8.69 14.04
N LEU A 81 3.68 -8.20 13.40
CA LEU A 81 2.36 -8.03 13.99
C LEU A 81 1.43 -9.16 13.49
N PRO A 82 0.98 -10.07 14.36
CA PRO A 82 0.04 -11.11 13.98
C PRO A 82 -1.32 -10.55 13.56
N ILE A 83 -1.89 -11.11 12.50
CA ILE A 83 -3.24 -10.84 12.01
C ILE A 83 -4.17 -11.89 12.62
N VAL A 84 -4.68 -11.57 13.81
CA VAL A 84 -5.56 -12.45 14.60
C VAL A 84 -7.02 -12.12 14.33
N ASP A 85 -7.86 -13.15 14.19
CA ASP A 85 -9.29 -12.96 14.01
C ASP A 85 -9.91 -12.15 15.16
N GLY A 86 -10.80 -11.22 14.80
CA GLY A 86 -11.42 -10.29 15.74
C GLY A 86 -10.54 -9.12 16.18
N HIS A 87 -9.25 -9.07 15.81
CA HIS A 87 -8.32 -7.98 16.15
C HIS A 87 -8.11 -6.97 15.01
N TRP A 88 -8.83 -7.14 13.91
CA TRP A 88 -8.82 -6.25 12.76
C TRP A 88 -10.24 -5.82 12.39
N LEU A 89 -10.33 -4.76 11.60
CA LEU A 89 -11.58 -4.27 11.02
C LEU A 89 -11.28 -3.76 9.62
N MET A 90 -12.02 -4.25 8.64
CA MET A 90 -11.98 -3.75 7.28
C MET A 90 -13.29 -3.03 6.96
N LYS A 91 -13.17 -1.90 6.28
CA LYS A 91 -14.32 -1.11 5.82
C LYS A 91 -14.12 -0.76 4.36
N THR A 92 -15.11 -1.07 3.54
CA THR A 92 -15.10 -0.70 2.12
C THR A 92 -16.12 0.41 1.86
N ARG A 93 -15.90 1.17 0.78
CA ARG A 93 -16.91 2.07 0.25
C ARG A 93 -17.06 1.77 -1.22
N GLN A 94 -18.07 0.96 -1.51
CA GLN A 94 -18.56 0.73 -2.86
C GLN A 94 -20.03 1.16 -2.91
N GLY A 95 -20.53 1.49 -4.08
CA GLY A 95 -21.91 1.92 -4.23
C GLY A 95 -22.22 2.25 -5.69
N PRO A 96 -23.50 2.16 -6.08
CA PRO A 96 -23.90 2.42 -7.45
C PRO A 96 -23.54 3.86 -7.84
N LEU A 97 -23.07 4.01 -9.07
CA LEU A 97 -22.95 5.31 -9.74
C LEU A 97 -24.36 5.77 -10.17
N ALA A 98 -25.23 6.01 -9.20
CA ALA A 98 -26.58 6.46 -9.47
C ALA A 98 -26.62 7.98 -9.39
N ARG A 99 -27.25 8.59 -10.40
CA ARG A 99 -27.73 9.98 -10.34
C ARG A 99 -28.67 10.09 -9.14
N ALA A 100 -28.49 11.13 -8.32
CA ALA A 100 -29.51 11.45 -7.33
C ALA A 100 -30.76 11.92 -8.08
N ASP A 101 -31.94 11.42 -7.70
CA ASP A 101 -33.21 11.69 -8.40
C ASP A 101 -33.52 13.21 -8.49
N GLU A 102 -33.00 13.99 -7.55
CA GLU A 102 -33.19 15.45 -7.46
C GLU A 102 -32.05 16.28 -8.08
N ALA A 103 -31.05 15.66 -8.72
CA ALA A 103 -29.93 16.39 -9.27
C ALA A 103 -30.35 17.24 -10.50
N PRO A 104 -29.95 18.53 -10.57
CA PRO A 104 -30.16 19.36 -11.76
C PRO A 104 -29.42 18.82 -13.00
N ASP A 105 -29.99 19.02 -14.19
CA ASP A 105 -29.46 18.49 -15.46
C ASP A 105 -28.10 19.09 -15.86
N ASP A 106 -27.75 20.26 -15.33
CA ASP A 106 -26.49 20.97 -15.58
C ASP A 106 -25.39 20.66 -14.55
N VAL A 107 -25.63 19.73 -13.60
CA VAL A 107 -24.64 19.33 -12.59
C VAL A 107 -23.94 18.02 -12.98
N TRP A 108 -22.61 18.09 -13.15
CA TRP A 108 -21.78 16.91 -13.37
C TRP A 108 -21.76 16.01 -12.14
N MET A 109 -21.96 14.71 -12.36
CA MET A 109 -21.83 13.68 -11.33
C MET A 109 -21.06 12.49 -11.90
N GLY A 110 -20.07 12.02 -11.16
CA GLY A 110 -19.25 10.89 -11.56
C GLY A 110 -18.22 10.52 -10.52
N THR A 111 -17.31 9.63 -10.90
CA THR A 111 -16.16 9.23 -10.08
C THR A 111 -14.87 9.47 -10.84
N VAL A 112 -13.87 9.96 -10.12
CA VAL A 112 -12.49 9.97 -10.58
C VAL A 112 -11.78 8.82 -9.89
N SER A 113 -11.35 7.83 -10.67
CA SER A 113 -10.59 6.70 -10.14
C SER A 113 -9.16 7.13 -9.83
N LEU A 114 -8.66 6.73 -8.66
CA LEU A 114 -7.30 6.95 -8.23
C LEU A 114 -6.58 5.61 -8.15
N HIS A 115 -5.41 5.53 -8.78
CA HIS A 115 -4.60 4.32 -8.83
C HIS A 115 -3.14 4.64 -8.48
N VAL A 116 -2.49 3.72 -7.77
CA VAL A 116 -1.04 3.72 -7.61
C VAL A 116 -0.47 2.85 -8.72
N VAL A 117 0.34 3.45 -9.59
CA VAL A 117 0.93 2.77 -10.74
C VAL A 117 2.46 2.77 -10.62
N ALA A 118 3.08 1.65 -10.97
CA ALA A 118 4.53 1.61 -11.15
C ALA A 118 4.88 2.23 -12.50
N GLY A 119 5.82 3.18 -12.52
CA GLY A 119 6.39 3.71 -13.76
C GLY A 119 7.40 2.76 -14.38
N ASP A 120 7.95 3.16 -15.53
CA ASP A 120 9.02 2.43 -16.20
C ASP A 120 10.29 2.39 -15.35
N PRO A 121 11.03 1.25 -15.34
CA PRO A 121 12.24 1.13 -14.55
C PRO A 121 13.33 2.01 -15.16
N LEU A 122 13.90 2.88 -14.33
CA LEU A 122 15.02 3.72 -14.72
C LEU A 122 16.32 3.04 -14.25
N PRO A 123 17.23 2.63 -15.17
CA PRO A 123 18.51 2.05 -14.78
C PRO A 123 19.39 3.09 -14.07
N SER A 124 20.28 2.62 -13.21
CA SER A 124 21.23 3.51 -12.53
C SER A 124 22.24 4.10 -13.53
N THR A 125 22.71 5.32 -13.28
CA THR A 125 23.77 5.93 -14.11
C THR A 125 25.00 5.03 -14.18
N GLY A 126 25.49 4.76 -15.39
CA GLY A 126 26.65 3.89 -15.64
C GLY A 126 26.34 2.39 -15.70
N GLN A 127 25.08 1.99 -15.53
CA GLN A 127 24.64 0.62 -15.79
C GLN A 127 24.59 0.36 -17.31
N ASP A 128 25.00 -0.85 -17.73
CA ASP A 128 24.86 -1.30 -19.11
C ASP A 128 23.36 -1.30 -19.52
N PRO A 129 22.97 -0.50 -20.54
CA PRO A 129 21.58 -0.42 -20.98
C PRO A 129 21.06 -1.71 -21.62
N ALA A 130 21.94 -2.64 -22.01
CA ALA A 130 21.55 -3.93 -22.60
C ALA A 130 21.08 -4.95 -21.54
N LEU A 131 21.31 -4.69 -20.24
CA LEU A 131 20.90 -5.63 -19.19
C LEU A 131 19.37 -5.72 -19.10
N PRO A 132 18.81 -6.94 -19.07
CA PRO A 132 17.36 -7.09 -18.96
C PRO A 132 16.88 -6.68 -17.56
N VAL A 133 15.71 -6.06 -17.51
CA VAL A 133 15.02 -5.77 -16.24
C VAL A 133 14.83 -7.08 -15.46
N PRO A 134 15.19 -7.16 -14.16
CA PRO A 134 15.02 -8.38 -13.38
C PRO A 134 13.56 -8.82 -13.24
N ALA A 135 13.34 -10.12 -13.05
CA ALA A 135 11.99 -10.67 -12.89
C ALA A 135 11.24 -10.11 -11.67
N SER A 136 11.95 -9.77 -10.59
CA SER A 136 11.37 -9.12 -9.40
C SER A 136 10.81 -7.73 -9.72
N VAL A 137 11.54 -6.93 -10.49
CA VAL A 137 11.12 -5.60 -10.93
C VAL A 137 9.90 -5.70 -11.86
N ARG A 138 9.91 -6.64 -12.82
CA ARG A 138 8.74 -6.90 -13.68
C ARG A 138 7.50 -7.32 -12.88
N ARG A 139 7.65 -8.18 -11.86
CA ARG A 139 6.54 -8.58 -10.98
C ARG A 139 6.00 -7.39 -10.19
N PHE A 140 6.88 -6.53 -9.67
CA PHE A 140 6.50 -5.31 -8.96
C PHE A 140 5.66 -4.38 -9.85
N MET A 141 6.06 -4.21 -11.11
CA MET A 141 5.32 -3.43 -12.10
C MET A 141 3.97 -4.05 -12.46
N ALA A 142 3.95 -5.36 -12.74
CA ALA A 142 2.73 -6.07 -13.12
C ALA A 142 1.65 -6.02 -12.03
N ALA A 143 2.05 -6.01 -10.76
CA ALA A 143 1.14 -5.87 -9.63
C ALA A 143 0.53 -4.45 -9.50
N ARG A 144 1.05 -3.45 -10.21
CA ARG A 144 0.71 -2.02 -10.05
C ARG A 144 0.52 -1.35 -11.40
N THR A 145 -0.41 -1.89 -12.19
CA THR A 145 -0.75 -1.38 -13.52
C THR A 145 -1.98 -0.48 -13.46
N ASN A 146 -2.11 0.45 -14.41
CA ASN A 146 -3.35 1.20 -14.58
C ASN A 146 -4.40 0.28 -15.23
N PRO A 147 -5.50 -0.10 -14.55
CA PRO A 147 -6.54 -0.90 -15.20
C PRO A 147 -7.18 -0.17 -16.39
N GLY A 148 -7.25 1.16 -16.36
CA GLY A 148 -7.82 1.97 -17.45
C GLY A 148 -6.94 2.07 -18.71
N SER A 149 -5.66 1.69 -18.65
CA SER A 149 -4.79 1.75 -19.85
C SER A 149 -4.97 0.56 -20.80
N ARG A 150 -5.66 -0.51 -20.37
CA ARG A 150 -5.95 -1.67 -21.22
C ARG A 150 -7.16 -1.45 -22.14
N ASP A 151 -8.07 -0.55 -21.78
CA ASP A 151 -9.26 -0.21 -22.57
C ASP A 151 -9.08 1.00 -23.49
N ALA A 152 -7.99 1.76 -23.33
CA ALA A 152 -7.70 2.94 -24.16
C ALA A 152 -7.33 2.60 -25.63
N ASP A 153 -7.07 1.31 -25.93
CA ASP A 153 -6.77 0.81 -27.28
C ASP A 153 -8.01 0.24 -27.99
N ARG A 154 -9.21 0.36 -27.39
CA ARG A 154 -10.47 0.09 -28.08
C ARG A 154 -10.98 1.37 -28.75
N PRO A 155 -11.10 1.42 -30.09
CA PRO A 155 -11.74 2.55 -30.74
C PRO A 155 -13.25 2.58 -30.38
N GLY A 156 -13.64 3.61 -29.64
CA GLY A 156 -14.99 4.19 -29.56
C GLY A 156 -16.13 3.37 -28.93
N MET A 157 -16.72 3.91 -27.86
CA MET A 157 -18.16 3.91 -27.48
C MET A 157 -18.22 4.63 -26.12
N VAL A 158 -18.59 5.90 -25.98
CA VAL A 158 -19.80 6.62 -26.44
C VAL A 158 -19.43 8.06 -26.79
#